data_AF-A0A661NFK9-F1
#
_entry.id   AF-A0A661NFK9-F1
#
_cell.length_a   1.000
_cell.length_b   1.000
_cell.length_c   1.000
_cell.angle_alpha   90.00
_cell.angle_beta   90.00
_cell.angle_gamma   90.00
#
_symmetry.space_group_name_H-M   'P 1'
#
loop_
_entity.id
_entity.type
_entity.pdbx_description
1 polymer ?
#
loop_
_entity_poly.entity_id
_entity_poly.type
_entity_poly.pdbx_seq_one_letter_code
_entity_poly.pdbx_strand_id
1 'polypeptide(L)'
;MNDQPLMPSEVRQKVLSQHREIEQMLSELETGVAQLGTGAVDAGQVKRAAYALRGILELHMKFEEAHLAPAIEEADGFGPERVRHLYSEHADQRKQLDALVDAIRHAGSPDDLASGVAKLAAMLRVDIEEEEREYVTDTLLRDSIIPSDTFGG
;
A
#
# COMPACT_ATOMS: atom_id res chain seq x y z
N MET A 1 -19.99 -9.99 -15.34
CA MET A 1 -19.11 -8.81 -15.39
C MET A 1 -17.95 -9.23 -16.28
N ASN A 2 -17.54 -8.39 -17.24
CA ASN A 2 -16.44 -8.77 -18.14
C ASN A 2 -15.16 -8.85 -17.32
N ASP A 3 -14.63 -10.06 -17.13
CA ASP A 3 -13.31 -10.33 -16.54
C ASP A 3 -12.19 -9.97 -17.52
N GLN A 4 -12.21 -8.74 -18.04
CA GLN A 4 -11.06 -8.24 -18.79
C GLN A 4 -9.94 -7.88 -17.81
N PRO A 5 -8.71 -8.37 -18.01
CA PRO A 5 -7.55 -7.92 -17.26
C PRO A 5 -7.42 -6.40 -17.37
N LEU A 6 -7.07 -5.74 -16.26
CA LEU A 6 -6.78 -4.30 -16.24
C LEU A 6 -5.53 -4.01 -17.09
N MET A 7 -5.56 -2.91 -17.83
CA MET A 7 -4.38 -2.42 -18.54
C MET A 7 -3.32 -1.92 -17.53
N PRO A 8 -2.02 -1.99 -17.83
CA PRO A 8 -0.97 -1.52 -16.92
C PRO A 8 -1.17 -0.08 -16.43
N SER A 9 -1.62 0.83 -17.29
CA SER A 9 -1.90 2.22 -16.89
C SER A 9 -3.08 2.34 -15.93
N GLU A 10 -4.10 1.49 -16.06
CA GLU A 10 -5.26 1.43 -15.16
C GLU A 10 -4.87 0.86 -13.80
N VAL A 11 -4.02 -0.18 -13.78
CA VAL A 11 -3.43 -0.73 -12.55
C VAL A 11 -2.66 0.36 -11.83
N ARG A 12 -1.76 1.06 -12.54
CA ARG A 12 -0.98 2.18 -11.99
C ARG A 12 -1.86 3.26 -11.37
N GLN A 13 -2.88 3.71 -12.09
CA GLN A 13 -3.80 4.75 -11.60
C GLN A 13 -4.53 4.30 -10.34
N LYS A 14 -4.89 3.02 -10.27
CA LYS A 14 -5.58 2.45 -9.11
C LYS A 14 -4.68 2.34 -7.88
N VAL A 15 -3.44 1.88 -8.03
CA VAL A 15 -2.43 1.85 -6.95
C VAL A 15 -2.21 3.26 -6.41
N LEU A 16 -1.96 4.25 -7.28
CA LEU A 16 -1.79 5.66 -6.86
C LEU A 16 -3.04 6.24 -6.16
N SER A 17 -4.24 5.78 -6.52
CA SER A 17 -5.46 6.17 -5.80
C SER A 17 -5.50 5.56 -4.40
N GLN A 18 -5.17 4.27 -4.28
CA GLN A 18 -5.10 3.57 -3.00
C GLN A 18 -4.05 4.20 -2.07
N HIS A 19 -2.89 4.60 -2.57
CA HIS A 19 -1.87 5.32 -1.79
C HIS A 19 -2.39 6.62 -1.18
N ARG A 20 -3.12 7.42 -1.97
CA ARG A 20 -3.72 8.66 -1.46
C ARG A 20 -4.76 8.39 -0.37
N GLU A 21 -5.55 7.33 -0.52
CA GLU A 21 -6.51 6.91 0.51
C GLU A 21 -5.79 6.46 1.79
N ILE A 22 -4.68 5.70 1.65
CA ILE A 22 -3.84 5.28 2.77
C ILE A 22 -3.23 6.48 3.50
N GLU A 23 -2.64 7.44 2.78
CA GLU A 23 -2.08 8.67 3.36
C GLU A 23 -3.13 9.51 4.10
N GLN A 24 -4.35 9.58 3.56
CA GLN A 24 -5.46 10.27 4.23
C GLN A 24 -5.81 9.58 5.56
N MET A 25 -5.92 8.25 5.57
CA MET A 25 -6.19 7.51 6.80
C MET A 25 -5.04 7.61 7.83
N LEU A 26 -3.79 7.67 7.38
CA LEU A 26 -2.64 7.91 8.25
C LEU A 26 -2.71 9.30 8.90
N SER A 27 -3.05 10.32 8.12
CA SER A 27 -3.22 11.68 8.62
C SER A 27 -4.37 11.78 9.65
N GLU A 28 -5.46 11.03 9.43
CA GLU A 28 -6.57 10.92 10.36
C GLU A 28 -6.18 10.21 11.67
N LEU A 29 -5.38 9.15 11.60
CA LEU A 29 -4.84 8.47 12.77
C LEU A 29 -3.93 9.38 13.60
N GLU A 30 -3.00 10.08 12.95
CA GLU A 30 -2.11 11.04 13.61
C GLU A 30 -2.90 12.18 14.28
N THR A 31 -3.93 12.68 13.61
CA THR A 31 -4.84 13.70 14.15
C THR A 31 -5.61 13.16 15.36
N GLY A 32 -6.13 11.93 15.28
CA GLY A 32 -6.86 11.29 16.37
C GLY A 32 -6.00 11.11 17.63
N VAL A 33 -4.73 10.76 17.46
CA VAL A 33 -3.74 10.71 18.55
C VAL A 33 -3.55 12.10 19.17
N ALA A 34 -3.34 13.14 18.36
CA ALA A 34 -3.14 14.50 18.87
C ALA A 34 -4.34 15.03 19.67
N GLN A 35 -5.53 14.51 19.38
CA GLN A 35 -6.79 14.86 20.05
C GLN A 35 -7.07 14.06 21.35
N LEU A 36 -6.24 13.08 21.71
CA LEU A 36 -6.42 12.32 22.97
C LEU A 36 -6.39 13.22 24.20
N GLY A 37 -5.49 14.22 24.21
CA GLY A 37 -5.35 15.15 25.32
C GLY A 37 -6.51 16.13 25.49
N THR A 38 -7.33 16.32 24.45
CA THR A 38 -8.51 17.20 24.49
C THR A 38 -9.79 16.45 24.88
N GLY A 39 -9.75 15.11 24.88
CA GLY A 39 -10.92 14.25 25.13
C GLY A 39 -11.92 14.19 23.98
N ALA A 40 -11.63 14.81 22.82
CA ALA A 40 -12.47 14.75 21.63
C ALA A 40 -12.47 13.34 21.00
N VAL A 41 -11.37 12.60 21.18
CA VAL A 41 -11.17 11.23 20.73
C VAL A 41 -10.71 10.39 21.91
N ASP A 42 -11.20 9.16 22.02
CA ASP A 42 -10.72 8.19 23.02
C ASP A 42 -9.68 7.23 22.41
N ALA A 43 -8.80 6.69 23.27
CA ALA A 43 -7.75 5.77 22.83
C ALA A 43 -8.28 4.51 22.12
N GLY A 44 -9.49 4.06 22.46
CA GLY A 44 -10.13 2.93 21.80
C GLY A 44 -10.51 3.23 20.35
N GLN A 45 -10.90 4.46 20.03
CA GLN A 45 -11.18 4.90 18.65
C GLN A 45 -9.93 4.83 17.79
N VAL A 46 -8.80 5.38 18.27
CA VAL A 46 -7.51 5.32 17.55
C VAL A 46 -7.07 3.87 17.33
N LYS A 47 -7.15 3.03 18.36
CA LYS A 47 -6.80 1.60 18.26
C LYS A 47 -7.64 0.85 17.22
N ARG A 48 -8.96 1.12 17.16
CA ARG A 48 -9.84 0.51 16.16
C ARG A 48 -9.51 1.00 14.75
N ALA A 49 -9.23 2.30 14.58
CA ALA A 49 -8.86 2.86 13.30
C ALA A 49 -7.54 2.25 12.78
N ALA A 50 -6.53 2.08 13.64
CA ALA A 50 -5.26 1.44 13.26
C ALA A 50 -5.45 -0.02 12.82
N TYR A 51 -6.33 -0.76 13.52
CA TYR A 51 -6.68 -2.12 13.14
C TYR A 51 -7.46 -2.16 11.80
N ALA A 52 -8.36 -1.21 11.56
CA ALA A 52 -9.07 -1.10 10.29
C ALA A 52 -8.11 -0.80 9.13
N LEU A 53 -7.15 0.12 9.33
CA LEU A 53 -6.11 0.43 8.35
C LEU A 53 -5.32 -0.82 7.96
N ARG A 54 -4.99 -1.69 8.92
CA ARG A 54 -4.33 -2.97 8.59
C ARG A 54 -5.16 -3.83 7.62
N GLY A 55 -6.47 -3.90 7.82
CA GLY A 55 -7.35 -4.61 6.90
C GLY A 55 -7.32 -4.02 5.49
N ILE A 56 -7.23 -2.70 5.37
CA ILE A 56 -7.17 -2.01 4.07
C ILE A 56 -5.82 -2.26 3.38
N LEU A 57 -4.72 -2.19 4.13
CA LEU A 57 -3.37 -2.51 3.60
C LEU A 57 -3.29 -3.95 3.09
N GLU A 58 -3.93 -4.91 3.77
CA GLU A 58 -3.99 -6.28 3.28
C GLU A 58 -4.77 -6.41 1.96
N LEU A 59 -5.82 -5.60 1.75
CA LEU A 59 -6.55 -5.57 0.50
C LEU A 59 -5.76 -4.89 -0.63
N HIS A 60 -4.99 -3.87 -0.30
CA HIS A 60 -4.09 -3.17 -1.21
C HIS A 60 -2.95 -4.08 -1.69
N MET A 61 -2.21 -4.72 -0.78
CA MET A 61 -1.17 -5.70 -1.14
C MET A 61 -1.73 -6.84 -2.00
N LYS A 62 -2.94 -7.35 -1.68
CA LYS A 62 -3.59 -8.38 -2.51
C LYS A 62 -3.96 -7.88 -3.91
N PHE A 63 -4.36 -6.62 -4.02
CA PHE A 63 -4.64 -6.01 -5.32
C PHE A 63 -3.36 -5.94 -6.15
N GLU A 64 -2.25 -5.55 -5.56
CA GLU A 64 -0.95 -5.49 -6.24
C GLU A 64 -0.47 -6.87 -6.66
N GLU A 65 -0.50 -7.84 -5.76
CA GLU A 65 -0.14 -9.23 -6.04
C GLU A 65 -0.99 -9.81 -7.19
N ALA A 66 -2.27 -9.42 -7.28
CA ALA A 66 -3.18 -9.90 -8.31
C ALA A 66 -3.09 -9.14 -9.65
N HIS A 67 -2.65 -7.87 -9.65
CA HIS A 67 -2.76 -6.99 -10.82
C HIS A 67 -1.46 -6.23 -11.15
N LEU A 68 -0.76 -5.70 -10.15
CA LEU A 68 0.51 -4.99 -10.34
C LEU A 68 1.63 -5.97 -10.67
N ALA A 69 1.76 -7.06 -9.91
CA ALA A 69 2.81 -8.06 -10.12
C ALA A 69 2.79 -8.64 -11.55
N PRO A 70 1.64 -9.09 -12.12
CA PRO A 70 1.60 -9.49 -13.52
C PRO A 70 2.00 -8.38 -14.50
N ALA A 71 1.56 -7.14 -14.27
CA ALA A 71 1.91 -6.02 -15.13
C ALA A 71 3.43 -5.70 -15.10
N ILE A 72 4.08 -5.86 -13.94
CA ILE A 72 5.55 -5.74 -13.80
C ILE A 72 6.26 -6.90 -14.48
N GLU A 73 5.75 -8.12 -14.33
CA GLU A 73 6.36 -9.34 -14.91
C GLU A 73 6.48 -9.23 -16.43
N GLU A 74 5.47 -8.65 -17.08
CA GLU A 74 5.38 -8.50 -18.53
C GLU A 74 6.05 -7.22 -19.06
N ALA A 75 6.46 -6.30 -18.19
CA ALA A 75 6.92 -4.96 -18.58
C ALA A 75 8.28 -4.98 -19.29
N ASP A 76 9.23 -5.81 -18.84
CA ASP A 76 10.58 -5.92 -19.39
C ASP A 76 11.27 -7.25 -19.05
N GLY A 77 12.54 -7.40 -19.47
CA GLY A 77 13.33 -8.61 -19.22
C GLY A 77 13.77 -8.83 -17.76
N PHE A 78 13.47 -7.90 -16.85
CA PHE A 78 13.76 -7.98 -15.42
C PHE A 78 12.49 -8.21 -14.57
N GLY A 79 11.31 -8.25 -15.19
CA GLY A 79 10.00 -8.42 -14.53
C GLY A 79 9.95 -9.53 -13.48
N PRO A 80 10.35 -10.78 -13.77
CA PRO A 80 10.28 -11.88 -12.80
C PRO A 80 11.06 -11.64 -11.51
N GLU A 81 12.21 -10.98 -11.58
CA GLU A 81 13.01 -10.66 -10.40
C GLU A 81 12.39 -9.54 -9.57
N ARG A 82 11.83 -8.52 -10.22
CA ARG A 82 11.07 -7.45 -9.54
C ARG A 82 9.86 -8.00 -8.80
N VAL A 83 9.11 -8.91 -9.43
CA VAL A 83 7.95 -9.56 -8.81
C VAL A 83 8.38 -10.41 -7.61
N ARG A 84 9.48 -11.16 -7.72
CA ARG A 84 10.03 -11.92 -6.60
C ARG A 84 10.41 -11.01 -5.43
N HIS A 85 10.96 -9.84 -5.72
CA HIS A 85 11.31 -8.83 -4.72
C HIS A 85 10.06 -8.28 -4.03
N LEU A 86 9.07 -7.80 -4.80
CA LEU A 86 7.78 -7.31 -4.30
C LEU A 86 7.10 -8.29 -3.34
N TYR A 87 7.00 -9.58 -3.72
CA TYR A 87 6.42 -10.60 -2.84
C TYR A 87 7.20 -10.79 -1.53
N SER A 88 8.53 -10.66 -1.58
CA SER A 88 9.37 -10.74 -0.38
C SER A 88 9.16 -9.53 0.52
N GLU A 89 9.10 -8.33 -0.06
CA GLU A 89 8.83 -7.07 0.64
C GLU A 89 7.47 -7.12 1.33
N HIS A 90 6.41 -7.53 0.62
CA HIS A 90 5.06 -7.72 1.18
C HIS A 90 5.01 -8.73 2.32
N ALA A 91 5.75 -9.84 2.21
CA ALA A 91 5.81 -10.83 3.27
C ALA A 91 6.42 -10.27 4.56
N ASP A 92 7.41 -9.38 4.45
CA ASP A 92 8.05 -8.74 5.59
C ASP A 92 7.24 -7.56 6.13
N GLN A 93 6.67 -6.72 5.26
CA GLN A 93 5.73 -5.66 5.64
C GLN A 93 4.55 -6.21 6.43
N ARG A 94 3.95 -7.33 6.02
CA ARG A 94 2.86 -7.98 6.77
C ARG A 94 3.27 -8.29 8.21
N LYS A 95 4.47 -8.82 8.45
CA LYS A 95 4.98 -9.10 9.80
C LYS A 95 5.18 -7.81 10.60
N GLN A 96 5.76 -6.79 9.98
CA GLN A 96 6.01 -5.50 10.63
C GLN A 96 4.72 -4.79 10.99
N LEU A 97 3.74 -4.78 10.08
CA LEU A 97 2.42 -4.23 10.30
C LEU A 97 1.69 -4.96 11.44
N ASP A 98 1.80 -6.29 11.54
CA ASP A 98 1.16 -7.06 12.62
C ASP A 98 1.75 -6.66 13.97
N ALA A 99 3.09 -6.59 14.05
CA ALA A 99 3.79 -6.18 15.25
C ALA A 99 3.43 -4.74 15.69
N LEU A 100 3.37 -3.79 14.74
CA LEU A 100 3.03 -2.39 15.04
C LEU A 100 1.57 -2.23 15.48
N VAL A 101 0.63 -2.89 14.79
CA VAL A 101 -0.78 -2.84 15.14
C VAL A 101 -1.04 -3.50 16.49
N ASP A 102 -0.37 -4.60 16.80
CA ASP A 102 -0.43 -5.22 18.12
C ASP A 102 0.17 -4.30 19.20
N ALA A 103 1.28 -3.62 18.94
CA ALA A 103 1.83 -2.64 19.87
C ALA A 103 0.86 -1.48 20.14
N ILE A 104 0.24 -0.93 19.08
CA ILE A 104 -0.80 0.12 19.19
C ILE A 104 -1.99 -0.39 20.00
N ARG A 105 -2.46 -1.61 19.75
CA ARG A 105 -3.58 -2.22 20.46
C ARG A 105 -3.31 -2.33 21.97
N HIS A 106 -2.10 -2.72 22.34
CA HIS A 106 -1.68 -2.93 23.72
C HIS A 106 -1.07 -1.68 24.39
N ALA A 107 -1.00 -0.55 23.68
CA ALA A 107 -0.50 0.71 24.23
C ALA A 107 -1.21 1.06 25.55
N GLY A 108 -0.41 1.29 26.61
CA GLY A 108 -0.88 1.55 27.97
C GLY A 108 -1.10 3.03 28.27
N SER A 109 -0.55 3.92 27.45
CA SER A 109 -0.63 5.37 27.61
C SER A 109 -0.90 6.10 26.28
N PRO A 110 -1.35 7.37 26.32
CA PRO A 110 -1.45 8.20 25.12
C PRO A 110 -0.11 8.37 24.39
N ASP A 111 1.00 8.47 25.13
CA ASP A 111 2.34 8.62 24.55
C ASP A 111 2.78 7.34 23.80
N ASP A 112 2.49 6.17 24.37
CA ASP A 112 2.75 4.89 23.69
C ASP A 112 1.92 4.77 22.41
N LEU A 113 0.65 5.21 22.47
CA LEU A 113 -0.23 5.19 21.31
C LEU A 113 0.27 6.15 20.21
N ALA A 114 0.73 7.34 20.60
CA ALA A 114 1.32 8.30 19.69
C ALA A 114 2.60 7.77 19.04
N SER A 115 3.49 7.18 19.83
CA SER A 115 4.72 6.57 19.30
C SER A 115 4.43 5.42 18.34
N GLY A 116 3.45 4.57 18.66
CA GLY A 116 3.03 3.46 17.80
C GLY A 116 2.47 3.94 16.46
N VAL A 117 1.56 4.91 16.48
CA VAL A 117 0.96 5.48 15.26
C VAL A 117 2.02 6.21 14.41
N ALA A 118 2.92 6.98 15.03
CA ALA A 118 3.99 7.66 14.30
C ALA A 118 4.93 6.66 13.59
N LYS A 119 5.26 5.53 14.23
CA LYS A 119 6.07 4.47 13.61
C LYS A 119 5.34 3.81 12.44
N LEU A 120 4.04 3.53 12.61
CA LEU A 120 3.21 2.97 11.53
C LEU A 120 3.17 3.92 10.33
N ALA A 121 2.91 5.20 10.56
CA ALA A 121 2.84 6.20 9.50
C ALA A 121 4.19 6.41 8.79
N ALA A 122 5.29 6.45 9.55
CA ALA A 122 6.62 6.56 8.96
C ALA A 122 6.99 5.36 8.08
N MET A 123 6.70 4.14 8.55
CA MET A 123 6.98 2.92 7.78
C MET A 123 6.19 2.90 6.47
N LEU A 124 4.89 3.20 6.52
CA LEU A 124 4.03 3.18 5.33
C LEU A 124 4.34 4.29 4.32
N ARG A 125 4.73 5.48 4.79
CA ARG A 125 5.14 6.57 3.89
C ARG A 125 6.42 6.25 3.13
N VAL A 126 7.40 5.65 3.81
CA VAL A 126 8.63 5.19 3.16
C VAL A 126 8.29 4.13 2.11
N ASP A 127 7.45 3.18 2.48
CA ASP A 127 7.02 2.11 1.59
C ASP A 127 6.32 2.62 0.33
N ILE A 128 5.33 3.50 0.48
CA ILE A 128 4.63 4.16 -0.63
C ILE A 128 5.61 4.92 -1.53
N GLU A 129 6.56 5.67 -0.95
CA GLU A 129 7.54 6.42 -1.73
C GLU A 129 8.46 5.50 -2.55
N GLU A 130 8.94 4.41 -1.93
CA GLU A 130 9.80 3.43 -2.59
C GLU A 130 9.04 2.68 -3.69
N GLU A 131 7.81 2.24 -3.41
CA GLU A 131 6.97 1.55 -4.39
C GLU A 131 6.65 2.45 -5.58
N GLU A 132 6.26 3.71 -5.34
CA GLU A 132 5.96 4.67 -6.42
C GLU A 132 7.17 4.96 -7.31
N ARG A 133 8.36 4.98 -6.72
CA ARG A 133 9.61 5.20 -7.43
C ARG A 133 10.04 3.99 -8.25
N GLU A 134 9.78 2.77 -7.79
CA GLU A 134 10.39 1.55 -8.32
C GLU A 134 9.43 0.74 -9.21
N TYR A 135 8.16 0.72 -8.86
CA TYR A 135 7.15 -0.13 -9.49
C TYR A 135 6.02 0.67 -10.14
N VAL A 136 5.56 1.77 -9.53
CA VAL A 136 4.36 2.52 -9.99
C VAL A 136 4.71 3.65 -10.99
N THR A 137 5.72 3.41 -11.83
CA THR A 137 6.21 4.41 -12.79
C THR A 137 5.49 4.31 -14.14
N ASP A 138 5.38 5.45 -14.84
CA ASP A 138 4.79 5.50 -16.19
C ASP A 138 5.61 4.67 -17.20
N THR A 139 6.93 4.63 -17.05
CA THR A 139 7.82 3.87 -17.93
C THR A 139 7.58 2.36 -17.82
N LEU A 140 7.37 1.86 -16.59
CA LEU A 140 7.17 0.45 -16.34
C LEU A 140 5.73 0.02 -16.66
N LEU A 141 4.74 0.83 -16.27
CA LEU A 141 3.31 0.51 -16.39
C LEU A 141 2.63 1.34 -17.50
N ARG A 142 3.19 1.26 -18.70
CA ARG A 142 2.61 1.87 -19.92
C ARG A 142 1.79 0.86 -20.70
N ASP A 143 0.72 1.35 -21.32
CA ASP A 143 -0.05 0.54 -22.26
C ASP A 143 0.75 0.36 -23.55
N SER A 144 1.38 -0.79 -23.70
CA SER A 144 2.06 -1.13 -24.95
C SER A 144 1.02 -1.65 -25.94
N ILE A 145 0.60 -0.78 -26.85
CA ILE A 145 -0.11 -1.20 -28.07
C ILE A 145 0.95 -1.82 -28.99
N ILE A 146 1.21 -3.12 -28.87
CA ILE A 146 1.84 -3.82 -29.98
C ILE A 146 0.80 -3.80 -31.11
N PRO A 147 1.06 -3.16 -32.26
CA PRO A 147 0.18 -3.31 -33.40
C PRO A 147 0.19 -4.79 -33.77
N SER A 148 -0.94 -5.45 -33.54
CA SER A 148 -1.20 -6.70 -34.23
C SER A 148 -1.37 -6.33 -35.70
N ASP A 149 -0.60 -6.98 -36.57
CA ASP A 149 -0.47 -6.79 -38.03
C ASP A 149 0.69 -5.83 -38.40
N THR A 150 1.78 -6.31 -39.01
CA THR A 150 1.74 -6.86 -40.38
C THR A 150 2.95 -7.79 -40.63
N PHE A 151 2.74 -9.12 -40.61
CA PHE A 151 3.54 -10.02 -41.44
C PHE A 151 2.78 -10.23 -42.75
N GLY A 152 3.01 -9.34 -43.70
CA GLY A 152 2.52 -9.44 -45.08
C GLY A 152 3.65 -9.11 -46.03
N GLY A 153 4.16 -10.12 -46.72
CA GLY A 153 5.24 -10.02 -47.71
C GLY A 153 5.97 -11.33 -47.89
#